data_AF-A0A3B4AIY0-F1
#
_entry.id   AF-A0A3B4AIY0-F1
#
_cell.length_a   1.000
_cell.length_b   1.000
_cell.length_c   1.000
_cell.angle_alpha   90.00
_cell.angle_beta   90.00
_cell.angle_gamma   90.00
#
_symmetry.space_group_name_H-M   'P 1'
#
loop_
_entity.id
_entity.type
_entity.pdbx_description
1 polymer ?
#
loop_
_entity_poly.entity_id
_entity_poly.type
_entity_poly.pdbx_seq_one_letter_code
_entity_poly.pdbx_strand_id
1 'polypeptide(L)'
;MFRNQEKTEYVPAKKGANWALIKEIQSQMSLYLYLYFVGNGCGHTLLGAESGTLASQNYPGTYPSNIFCKWRLRVPEGRTLRLLFGDFDIENSPGCSNGSLPQRKVICLNVTLSSNEVVITFMSGTHRSGRGFLLSYATDLHPELISCLQRGSHFSSLGSLYCPAGCKNVTGDVWGSSEQGYRDTSVLCKGAVHAGVISDSVGGRVTVTRERSLTLYESTFANGVLSKM
;
A
#
# COMPACT_ATOMS: atom_id res chain seq x y z
N MET A 1 -42.99 -10.78 -9.41
CA MET A 1 -41.80 -11.14 -8.60
C MET A 1 -40.79 -10.02 -8.79
N PHE A 2 -40.89 -8.95 -8.01
CA PHE A 2 -39.97 -7.80 -8.10
C PHE A 2 -38.96 -7.92 -6.94
N ARG A 3 -37.68 -8.03 -7.29
CA ARG A 3 -36.55 -8.14 -6.37
C ARG A 3 -36.28 -6.73 -5.81
N ASN A 4 -36.51 -6.52 -4.52
CA ASN A 4 -36.18 -5.25 -3.85
C ASN A 4 -34.68 -4.97 -3.99
N GLN A 5 -34.34 -3.82 -4.55
CA GLN A 5 -32.98 -3.28 -4.56
C GLN A 5 -32.72 -2.60 -3.21
N GLU A 6 -31.80 -3.15 -2.42
CA GLU A 6 -31.26 -2.48 -1.24
C GLU A 6 -30.42 -1.27 -1.70
N LYS A 7 -30.81 -0.07 -1.26
CA LYS A 7 -30.06 1.16 -1.48
C LYS A 7 -29.33 1.53 -0.19
N THR A 8 -28.04 1.22 -0.13
CA THR A 8 -27.13 1.72 0.92
C THR A 8 -26.60 3.09 0.48
N GLU A 9 -26.86 4.14 1.26
CA GLU A 9 -26.37 5.49 0.98
C GLU A 9 -25.14 5.81 1.85
N TYR A 10 -24.00 6.03 1.19
CA TYR A 10 -22.74 6.42 1.85
C TYR A 10 -22.70 7.93 2.05
N VAL A 11 -22.57 8.38 3.30
CA VAL A 11 -22.33 9.80 3.61
C VAL A 11 -20.82 9.98 3.87
N PRO A 12 -20.08 10.70 3.00
CA PRO A 12 -18.65 10.88 3.18
C PRO A 12 -18.32 11.59 4.50
N ALA A 13 -17.29 11.11 5.20
CA ALA A 13 -16.77 11.72 6.41
C ALA A 13 -16.42 13.19 6.16
N LYS A 14 -16.83 14.09 7.06
CA LYS A 14 -16.35 15.48 7.06
C LYS A 14 -14.82 15.47 7.17
N LYS A 15 -14.12 16.39 6.49
CA LYS A 15 -12.66 16.54 6.62
C LYS A 15 -12.29 16.58 8.11
N GLY A 16 -11.57 15.55 8.59
CA GLY A 16 -11.12 15.43 9.98
C GLY A 16 -11.97 14.53 10.90
N ALA A 17 -13.06 13.93 10.42
CA ALA A 17 -13.81 12.94 11.19
C ALA A 17 -13.15 11.55 11.07
N ASN A 18 -12.97 10.88 12.21
CA ASN A 18 -12.48 9.49 12.31
C ASN A 18 -13.63 8.46 12.31
N TRP A 19 -14.82 8.86 11.85
CA TRP A 19 -15.98 7.99 11.81
C TRP A 19 -16.79 8.22 10.53
N ALA A 20 -17.47 7.17 10.07
CA ALA A 20 -18.44 7.25 8.99
C ALA A 20 -19.81 6.77 9.46
N LEU A 21 -20.87 7.40 8.94
CA LEU A 21 -22.25 7.00 9.18
C LEU A 21 -22.70 6.08 8.05
N ILE A 22 -23.17 4.89 8.38
CA ILE A 22 -23.96 4.07 7.45
C ILE A 22 -25.40 4.12 7.93
N LYS A 23 -26.31 4.55 7.04
CA LYS A 23 -27.75 4.51 7.27
C LYS A 23 -28.35 3.37 6.49
N GLU A 24 -28.92 2.39 7.19
CA GLU A 24 -29.72 1.34 6.57
C GLU A 24 -31.18 1.77 6.59
N ILE A 25 -31.82 1.85 5.41
CA ILE A 25 -33.24 2.21 5.28
C ILE A 25 -34.04 0.91 5.14
N GLN A 26 -34.30 0.23 6.25
CA GLN A 26 -35.33 -0.80 6.33
C GLN A 26 -36.46 -0.30 7.25
N SER A 27 -37.68 -0.74 6.99
CA SER A 27 -38.93 -0.12 7.46
C SER A 27 -38.92 0.33 8.94
N GLN A 28 -39.27 1.61 9.15
CA GLN A 28 -39.67 2.27 10.40
C GLN A 28 -38.65 2.35 11.57
N MET A 29 -37.44 1.77 11.49
CA MET A 29 -36.38 1.99 12.49
C MET A 29 -35.05 2.33 11.81
N SER A 30 -34.57 3.56 11.97
CA SER A 30 -33.23 3.96 11.50
C SER A 30 -32.17 3.39 12.45
N LEU A 31 -31.42 2.38 12.00
CA LEU A 31 -30.22 1.91 12.69
C LEU A 31 -29.03 2.80 12.27
N TYR A 32 -28.34 3.39 13.25
CA TYR A 32 -27.13 4.16 13.01
C TYR A 32 -25.92 3.33 13.43
N LEU A 33 -25.10 2.95 12.44
CA LEU A 33 -23.81 2.32 12.71
C LEU A 33 -22.71 3.38 12.68
N TYR A 34 -21.98 3.51 13.79
CA TYR A 34 -20.78 4.33 13.87
C TYR A 34 -19.56 3.44 13.63
N LEU A 35 -18.96 3.55 12.45
CA LEU A 35 -17.66 2.93 12.17
C LEU A 35 -16.56 3.89 12.57
N TYR A 36 -15.76 3.56 13.57
CA TYR A 36 -14.55 4.32 13.91
C TYR A 36 -13.38 3.80 13.08
N PHE A 37 -12.76 4.66 12.28
CA PHE A 37 -11.49 4.38 11.64
C PHE A 37 -10.39 4.50 12.70
N VAL A 38 -9.97 3.37 13.27
CA VAL A 38 -8.75 3.29 14.10
C VAL A 38 -7.55 3.30 13.15
N GLY A 39 -7.30 4.44 12.53
CA GLY A 39 -6.08 4.71 11.78
C GLY A 39 -5.13 5.52 12.65
N ASN A 40 -3.88 5.10 12.78
CA ASN A 40 -2.86 5.82 13.56
C ASN A 40 -2.43 7.17 12.93
N GLY A 41 -3.17 7.69 11.95
CA GLY A 41 -2.80 8.89 11.19
C GLY A 41 -1.56 8.73 10.31
N CYS A 42 -1.14 7.50 10.04
CA CYS A 42 0.16 7.24 9.41
C CYS A 42 0.12 6.78 7.96
N GLY A 43 -1.08 6.66 7.37
CA GLY A 43 -1.25 6.22 5.98
C GLY A 43 -1.50 4.72 5.86
N HIS A 44 -1.34 4.21 4.64
CA HIS A 44 -1.50 2.78 4.34
C HIS A 44 -0.41 2.00 5.07
N THR A 45 -0.79 0.97 5.81
CA THR A 45 0.15 0.12 6.55
C THR A 45 -0.44 -1.27 6.66
N LEU A 46 0.28 -2.25 6.14
CA LEU A 46 0.00 -3.67 6.33
C LEU A 46 1.30 -4.36 6.72
N LEU A 47 1.35 -4.84 7.97
CA LEU A 47 2.52 -5.49 8.54
C LEU A 47 2.25 -6.99 8.69
N GLY A 48 2.90 -7.81 7.87
CA GLY A 48 2.92 -9.27 8.00
C GLY A 48 4.22 -9.78 8.63
N ALA A 49 4.21 -11.05 9.02
CA ALA A 49 5.38 -11.72 9.62
C ALA A 49 6.54 -11.90 8.63
N GLU A 50 6.23 -12.15 7.36
CA GLU A 50 7.23 -12.39 6.31
C GLU A 50 7.42 -11.19 5.37
N SER A 51 6.38 -10.38 5.18
CA SER A 51 6.41 -9.22 4.29
C SER A 51 5.32 -8.20 4.62
N GLY A 52 5.44 -7.01 4.05
CA GLY A 52 4.43 -5.98 4.19
C GLY A 52 4.77 -4.69 3.47
N THR A 53 3.86 -3.74 3.56
CA THR A 53 4.01 -2.41 2.97
C THR A 53 3.56 -1.33 3.93
N LEU A 54 4.21 -0.18 3.83
CA LEU A 54 3.84 1.02 4.56
C LEU A 54 4.09 2.25 3.70
N ALA A 55 3.20 3.22 3.81
CA ALA A 55 3.25 4.45 3.07
C ALA A 55 2.94 5.62 4.00
N SER A 56 3.50 6.79 3.72
CA SER A 56 3.10 8.00 4.41
C SER A 56 1.61 8.30 4.22
N GLN A 57 1.01 9.01 5.17
CA GLN A 57 -0.38 9.45 5.03
C GLN A 57 -0.59 10.23 3.72
N ASN A 58 -1.71 9.96 3.05
CA ASN A 58 -2.11 10.48 1.74
C ASN A 58 -1.30 10.01 0.53
N TYR A 59 -0.21 9.23 0.69
CA TYR A 59 0.57 8.74 -0.45
C TYR A 59 -0.35 8.10 -1.52
N PRO A 60 -0.22 8.44 -2.82
CA PRO A 60 0.84 9.24 -3.47
C PRO A 60 0.59 10.77 -3.47
N GLY A 61 -0.43 11.25 -2.78
CA GLY A 61 -0.66 12.67 -2.52
C GLY A 61 0.24 13.22 -1.41
N THR A 62 0.28 14.55 -1.28
CA THR A 62 1.14 15.23 -0.31
C THR A 62 0.86 14.83 1.12
N TYR A 63 1.92 14.44 1.85
CA TYR A 63 1.82 14.08 3.26
C TYR A 63 1.42 15.27 4.13
N PRO A 64 0.68 15.06 5.25
CA PRO A 64 0.31 16.16 6.13
C PRO A 64 1.49 16.75 6.90
N SER A 65 1.35 17.99 7.34
CA SER A 65 2.30 18.67 8.22
C SER A 65 2.12 18.24 9.67
N ASN A 66 3.19 18.32 10.47
CA ASN A 66 3.22 18.00 11.89
C ASN A 66 2.76 16.58 12.24
N ILE A 67 3.09 15.59 11.40
CA ILE A 67 2.83 14.17 11.71
C ILE A 67 4.07 13.52 12.31
N PHE A 68 3.82 12.59 13.22
CA PHE A 68 4.83 11.71 13.81
C PHE A 68 4.33 10.28 13.66
N CYS A 69 5.04 9.49 12.88
CA CYS A 69 4.69 8.10 12.61
C CYS A 69 5.85 7.19 12.95
N LYS A 70 5.55 6.14 13.68
CA LYS A 70 6.52 5.14 14.11
C LYS A 70 6.00 3.76 13.80
N TRP A 71 6.71 3.03 12.96
CA TRP A 71 6.44 1.64 12.65
C TRP A 71 7.53 0.76 13.24
N ARG A 72 7.12 -0.38 13.78
CA ARG A 72 8.01 -1.42 14.30
C ARG A 72 7.83 -2.65 13.42
N LEU A 73 8.77 -2.89 12.53
CA LEU A 73 8.81 -4.07 11.67
C LEU A 73 9.55 -5.16 12.41
N ARG A 74 8.92 -6.31 12.63
CA ARG A 74 9.54 -7.45 13.29
C ARG A 74 9.31 -8.70 12.46
N VAL A 75 10.39 -9.42 12.18
CA VAL A 75 10.38 -10.71 11.51
C VAL A 75 10.74 -11.82 12.51
N PRO A 76 10.48 -13.10 12.19
CA PRO A 76 10.90 -14.21 13.03
C PRO A 76 12.39 -14.15 13.41
N GLU A 77 12.74 -14.67 14.58
CA GLU A 77 14.13 -14.72 15.03
C GLU A 77 15.00 -15.52 14.07
N GLY A 78 16.25 -15.09 13.89
CA GLY A 78 17.17 -15.67 12.90
C GLY A 78 16.91 -15.22 11.46
N ARG A 79 15.90 -14.37 11.21
CA ARG A 79 15.66 -13.70 9.92
C ARG A 79 16.12 -12.26 9.96
N THR A 80 16.41 -11.73 8.77
CA THR A 80 16.73 -10.31 8.60
C THR A 80 15.73 -9.64 7.65
N LEU A 81 15.59 -8.32 7.79
CA LEU A 81 14.66 -7.52 7.00
C LEU A 81 15.33 -6.96 5.75
N ARG A 82 14.71 -7.19 4.60
CA ARG A 82 14.98 -6.49 3.34
C ARG A 82 13.96 -5.37 3.17
N LEU A 83 14.44 -4.15 2.99
CA LEU A 83 13.63 -2.95 2.81
C LEU A 83 13.82 -2.41 1.39
N LEU A 84 12.74 -2.00 0.74
CA LEU A 84 12.75 -1.47 -0.62
C LEU A 84 11.80 -0.27 -0.74
N PHE A 85 12.35 0.92 -1.00
CA PHE A 85 11.55 2.10 -1.32
C PHE A 85 11.09 2.03 -2.77
N GLY A 86 9.77 1.98 -2.95
CA GLY A 86 9.14 2.09 -4.27
C GLY A 86 9.05 3.52 -4.77
N ASP A 87 8.88 4.46 -3.84
CA ASP A 87 8.84 5.89 -4.09
C ASP A 87 9.29 6.59 -2.80
N PHE A 88 10.03 7.69 -2.96
CA PHE A 88 10.55 8.47 -1.85
C PHE A 88 10.72 9.92 -2.29
N ASP A 89 9.85 10.77 -1.76
CA ASP A 89 9.74 12.18 -2.09
C ASP A 89 9.36 12.95 -0.82
N ILE A 90 10.38 13.20 -0.01
CA ILE A 90 10.28 13.89 1.28
C ILE A 90 11.26 15.07 1.24
N GLU A 91 10.86 16.21 1.82
CA GLU A 91 11.72 17.38 1.96
C GLU A 91 13.04 17.03 2.70
N ASN A 92 14.17 17.39 2.10
CA ASN A 92 15.50 17.15 2.67
C ASN A 92 15.77 18.15 3.80
N SER A 93 16.26 17.69 4.97
CA SER A 93 16.66 18.58 6.06
C SER A 93 18.09 18.29 6.57
N PRO A 94 18.92 19.32 6.81
CA PRO A 94 20.35 19.16 7.14
C PRO A 94 20.64 18.60 8.55
N GLY A 95 19.62 18.19 9.32
CA GLY A 95 19.75 17.75 10.72
C GLY A 95 19.60 16.25 10.98
N CYS A 96 19.57 15.40 9.94
CA CYS A 96 19.31 13.96 10.10
C CYS A 96 20.51 13.10 10.51
N SER A 97 21.67 13.68 10.84
CA SER A 97 22.84 12.93 11.32
C SER A 97 22.83 12.81 12.85
N ASN A 98 22.44 11.62 13.33
CA ASN A 98 22.72 11.05 14.65
C ASN A 98 22.85 12.01 15.85
N GLY A 99 21.78 12.05 16.66
CA GLY A 99 21.88 12.20 18.11
C GLY A 99 22.05 13.62 18.65
N SER A 100 21.02 14.46 18.58
CA SER A 100 20.78 15.55 19.56
C SER A 100 19.31 15.98 19.57
N LEU A 101 18.66 15.97 20.74
CA LEU A 101 17.35 16.61 21.00
C LEU A 101 17.56 18.09 21.40
N PRO A 102 16.51 18.95 21.47
CA PRO A 102 15.38 19.14 20.58
C PRO A 102 15.23 20.64 20.23
N GLN A 103 15.57 21.07 19.02
CA GLN A 103 15.22 22.42 18.54
C GLN A 103 14.61 22.35 17.15
N ARG A 104 13.27 22.42 17.14
CA ARG A 104 12.33 22.80 16.06
C ARG A 104 12.72 22.49 14.61
N LYS A 105 11.86 21.68 13.96
CA LYS A 105 11.77 21.37 12.52
C LYS A 105 12.86 20.46 11.97
N VAL A 106 12.71 19.16 12.23
CA VAL A 106 13.56 18.12 11.66
C VAL A 106 12.66 17.14 10.88
N ILE A 107 12.90 17.02 9.57
CA ILE A 107 12.21 16.09 8.66
C ILE A 107 13.19 14.96 8.38
N CYS A 108 12.96 13.78 8.96
CA CYS A 108 13.85 12.63 8.81
C CYS A 108 13.09 11.33 8.70
N LEU A 109 13.60 10.44 7.83
CA LEU A 109 13.36 9.02 7.89
C LEU A 109 14.59 8.38 8.58
N ASN A 110 14.41 7.82 9.77
CA ASN A 110 15.46 7.06 10.45
C ASN A 110 15.11 5.57 10.47
N VAL A 111 16.07 4.74 10.10
CA VAL A 111 15.98 3.28 10.05
C VAL A 111 17.01 2.74 11.03
N THR A 112 16.54 2.17 12.14
CA THR A 112 17.41 1.47 13.10
C THR A 112 17.38 -0.02 12.79
N LEU A 113 18.54 -0.61 12.49
CA LEU A 113 18.66 -2.02 12.14
C LEU A 113 19.06 -2.81 13.40
N SER A 114 18.08 -3.43 14.06
CA SER A 114 18.35 -4.60 14.92
C SER A 114 18.10 -5.86 14.08
N SER A 115 18.87 -6.93 14.28
CA SER A 115 19.00 -8.02 13.28
C SER A 115 17.67 -8.58 12.73
N ASN A 116 16.61 -8.64 13.55
CA ASN A 116 15.27 -9.13 13.20
C ASN A 116 14.16 -8.08 13.39
N GLU A 117 14.52 -6.84 13.71
CA GLU A 117 13.56 -5.77 13.94
C GLU A 117 14.08 -4.43 13.45
N VAL A 118 13.23 -3.70 12.74
CA VAL A 118 13.51 -2.35 12.28
C VAL A 118 12.45 -1.40 12.79
N VAL A 119 12.89 -0.31 13.41
CA VAL A 119 12.02 0.80 13.74
C VAL A 119 12.19 1.89 12.69
N ILE A 120 11.08 2.24 12.05
CA ILE A 120 10.98 3.31 11.05
C ILE A 120 10.25 4.47 11.69
N THR A 121 10.88 5.64 11.68
CA THR A 121 10.26 6.88 12.17
C THR A 121 10.17 7.89 11.05
N PHE A 122 8.98 8.46 10.84
CA PHE A 122 8.72 9.55 9.91
C PHE A 122 8.16 10.76 10.67
N MET A 123 8.78 11.91 10.48
CA MET A 123 8.37 13.17 11.09
C MET A 123 8.25 14.25 10.02
N SER A 124 7.10 14.94 9.97
CA SER A 124 6.91 16.09 9.09
C SER A 124 6.84 17.40 9.88
N GLY A 125 7.41 18.46 9.30
CA GLY A 125 7.39 19.81 9.88
C GLY A 125 6.10 20.58 9.57
N THR A 126 6.14 21.90 9.77
CA THR A 126 5.00 22.80 9.50
C THR A 126 4.75 23.04 8.01
N HIS A 127 5.78 22.85 7.17
CA HIS A 127 5.69 22.93 5.72
C HIS A 127 5.53 21.53 5.12
N ARG A 128 4.85 21.44 3.97
CA ARG A 128 4.60 20.19 3.25
C ARG A 128 5.27 20.31 1.89
N SER A 129 6.15 19.38 1.57
CA SER A 129 6.73 19.29 0.24
C SER A 129 6.95 17.82 -0.09
N GLY A 130 6.43 17.38 -1.24
CA GLY A 130 6.58 16.02 -1.73
C GLY A 130 5.39 15.09 -1.45
N ARG A 131 5.40 13.95 -2.14
CA ARG A 131 4.37 12.90 -2.11
C ARG A 131 4.52 11.93 -0.93
N GLY A 132 5.66 11.99 -0.24
CA GLY A 132 6.00 11.12 0.87
C GLY A 132 6.68 9.85 0.38
N PHE A 133 6.34 8.69 0.91
CA PHE A 133 7.02 7.45 0.55
C PHE A 133 6.09 6.25 0.47
N LEU A 134 6.54 5.24 -0.26
CA LEU A 134 6.04 3.88 -0.21
C LEU A 134 7.22 2.92 0.00
N LEU A 135 7.15 2.17 1.09
CA LEU A 135 8.13 1.16 1.46
C LEU A 135 7.49 -0.23 1.39
N SER A 136 8.22 -1.14 0.78
CA SER A 136 7.97 -2.57 0.82
C SER A 136 9.05 -3.26 1.66
N TYR A 137 8.67 -4.27 2.42
CA TYR A 137 9.64 -5.11 3.13
C TYR A 137 9.33 -6.59 2.99
N ALA A 138 10.36 -7.41 3.13
CA ALA A 138 10.25 -8.86 3.26
C ALA A 138 11.42 -9.43 4.08
N THR A 139 11.33 -10.70 4.46
CA THR A 139 12.46 -11.45 5.03
C THR A 139 13.55 -11.71 3.99
N ASP A 140 14.74 -12.06 4.47
CA ASP A 140 15.88 -12.49 3.67
C ASP A 140 15.62 -13.71 2.78
N LEU A 141 14.56 -14.48 3.06
CA LEU A 141 14.06 -15.57 2.21
C LEU A 141 13.59 -15.11 0.83
N HIS A 142 13.33 -13.81 0.68
CA HIS A 142 12.73 -13.25 -0.51
C HIS A 142 13.68 -12.23 -1.16
N PRO A 143 14.79 -12.70 -1.77
CA PRO A 143 15.76 -11.80 -2.40
C PRO A 143 15.19 -11.03 -3.60
N GLU A 144 14.20 -11.63 -4.26
CA GLU A 144 13.47 -11.12 -5.43
C GLU A 144 12.35 -10.13 -5.06
N LEU A 145 12.42 -9.50 -3.88
CA LEU A 145 11.42 -8.52 -3.43
C LEU A 145 11.32 -7.36 -4.43
N ILE A 146 10.08 -7.07 -4.87
CA ILE A 146 9.76 -5.90 -5.67
C ILE A 146 8.81 -4.95 -4.92
N SER A 147 8.77 -3.69 -5.35
CA SER A 147 7.81 -2.72 -4.83
C SER A 147 6.43 -2.94 -5.44
N CYS A 148 5.37 -2.58 -4.69
CA CYS A 148 3.99 -2.57 -5.19
C CYS A 148 3.75 -1.59 -6.35
N LEU A 149 4.70 -0.72 -6.72
CA LEU A 149 4.57 0.20 -7.86
C LEU A 149 5.14 -0.37 -9.16
N GLN A 150 5.82 -1.51 -9.08
CA GLN A 150 6.58 -2.04 -10.20
C GLN A 150 5.64 -2.57 -11.29
N ARG A 151 5.94 -2.22 -12.54
CA ARG A 151 5.19 -2.60 -13.73
C ARG A 151 5.95 -3.65 -14.55
N GLY A 152 5.25 -4.40 -15.38
CA GLY A 152 5.86 -5.38 -16.29
C GLY A 152 6.83 -4.75 -17.29
N SER A 153 6.61 -3.49 -17.68
CA SER A 153 7.46 -2.72 -18.58
C SER A 153 8.81 -2.33 -17.95
N HIS A 154 8.93 -2.37 -16.62
CA HIS A 154 10.18 -2.03 -15.93
C HIS A 154 11.21 -3.18 -15.97
N PHE A 155 10.86 -4.34 -16.51
CA PHE A 155 11.74 -5.50 -16.57
C PHE A 155 12.08 -5.89 -18.00
N SER A 156 13.38 -5.99 -18.31
CA SER A 156 13.84 -6.45 -19.63
C SER A 156 13.64 -7.95 -19.81
N SER A 157 13.94 -8.75 -18.78
CA SER A 157 13.60 -10.18 -18.66
C SER A 157 12.75 -10.38 -17.40
N LEU A 158 11.66 -11.15 -17.53
CA LEU A 158 10.74 -11.45 -16.43
C LEU A 158 10.99 -12.88 -15.94
N GLY A 159 10.91 -13.07 -14.62
CA GLY A 159 11.20 -14.33 -13.94
C GLY A 159 10.37 -14.49 -12.67
N SER A 160 10.90 -15.21 -11.67
CA SER A 160 10.25 -15.36 -10.36
C SER A 160 10.51 -14.12 -9.51
N LEU A 161 9.47 -13.32 -9.27
CA LEU A 161 9.49 -12.14 -8.42
C LEU A 161 8.78 -12.42 -7.08
N TYR A 162 9.03 -11.59 -6.07
CA TYR A 162 8.29 -11.65 -4.80
C TYR A 162 7.54 -10.35 -4.53
N CYS A 163 6.22 -10.46 -4.45
CA CYS A 163 5.32 -9.37 -4.12
C CYS A 163 5.06 -9.31 -2.61
N PRO A 164 5.25 -8.15 -1.97
CA PRO A 164 4.96 -7.99 -0.54
C PRO A 164 3.45 -7.92 -0.31
N ALA A 165 3.05 -8.10 0.95
CA ALA A 165 1.66 -7.87 1.36
C ALA A 165 1.24 -6.39 1.23
N GLY A 166 -0.02 -6.15 0.88
CA GLY A 166 -0.66 -4.84 0.92
C GLY A 166 -0.54 -4.03 -0.38
N CYS A 167 -0.34 -4.68 -1.52
CA CYS A 167 -0.26 -4.02 -2.81
C CYS A 167 -1.62 -3.69 -3.45
N LYS A 168 -2.73 -4.25 -2.98
CA LYS A 168 -4.07 -4.07 -3.57
C LYS A 168 -4.50 -2.60 -3.65
N ASN A 169 -4.30 -1.85 -2.58
CA ASN A 169 -4.72 -0.45 -2.46
C ASN A 169 -3.62 0.56 -2.80
N VAL A 170 -2.43 0.10 -3.20
CA VAL A 170 -1.36 0.99 -3.69
C VAL A 170 -1.78 1.62 -5.02
N THR A 171 -1.31 2.82 -5.35
CA THR A 171 -1.66 3.49 -6.62
C THR A 171 -1.22 2.71 -7.87
N GLY A 172 -1.86 2.98 -9.00
CA GLY A 172 -1.55 2.42 -10.30
C GLY A 172 -2.60 1.43 -10.80
N ASP A 173 -2.67 1.31 -12.13
CA ASP A 173 -3.73 0.58 -12.82
C ASP A 173 -3.30 -0.84 -13.17
N VAL A 174 -4.30 -1.72 -13.29
CA VAL A 174 -4.18 -3.07 -13.86
C VAL A 174 -5.05 -3.09 -15.11
N TRP A 175 -4.50 -3.56 -16.23
CA TRP A 175 -5.18 -3.63 -17.51
C TRP A 175 -5.21 -5.08 -17.98
N GLY A 176 -6.42 -5.61 -18.26
CA GLY A 176 -6.62 -7.01 -18.64
C GLY A 176 -7.19 -7.90 -17.54
N SER A 177 -7.11 -9.21 -17.77
CA SER A 177 -7.77 -10.23 -16.95
C SER A 177 -6.89 -11.46 -16.78
N SER A 178 -7.25 -12.36 -15.86
CA SER A 178 -6.53 -13.63 -15.66
C SER A 178 -6.64 -14.58 -16.86
N GLU A 179 -7.65 -14.40 -17.72
CA GLU A 179 -7.88 -15.28 -18.87
C GLU A 179 -7.05 -14.87 -20.09
N GLN A 180 -6.91 -13.56 -20.32
CA GLN A 180 -6.20 -13.00 -21.48
C GLN A 180 -4.77 -12.55 -21.15
N GLY A 181 -4.44 -12.45 -19.87
CA GLY A 181 -3.21 -11.82 -19.39
C GLY A 181 -3.38 -10.31 -19.17
N TYR A 182 -2.27 -9.68 -18.81
CA TYR A 182 -2.23 -8.28 -18.41
C TYR A 182 -1.26 -7.48 -19.28
N ARG A 183 -1.57 -6.20 -19.53
CA ARG A 183 -0.62 -5.30 -20.21
C ARG A 183 0.64 -5.14 -19.36
N ASP A 184 1.78 -4.97 -20.01
CA ASP A 184 3.07 -4.70 -19.37
C ASP A 184 3.09 -3.39 -18.57
N THR A 185 2.24 -2.43 -18.91
CA THR A 185 2.03 -1.19 -18.14
C THR A 185 1.26 -1.41 -16.83
N SER A 186 0.70 -2.61 -16.59
CA SER A 186 -0.02 -2.93 -15.36
C SER A 186 0.93 -3.03 -14.16
N VAL A 187 0.45 -2.62 -13.00
CA VAL A 187 1.13 -2.87 -11.72
C VAL A 187 1.12 -4.36 -11.41
N LEU A 188 2.30 -4.99 -11.33
CA LEU A 188 2.44 -6.45 -11.29
C LEU A 188 1.81 -7.08 -10.05
N CYS A 189 2.18 -6.61 -8.85
CA CYS A 189 1.67 -7.22 -7.62
C CYS A 189 0.16 -7.01 -7.44
N LYS A 190 -0.36 -5.86 -7.89
CA LYS A 190 -1.81 -5.63 -7.92
C LYS A 190 -2.49 -6.54 -8.95
N GLY A 191 -1.89 -6.74 -10.12
CA GLY A 191 -2.36 -7.69 -11.13
C GLY A 191 -2.33 -9.14 -10.63
N ALA A 192 -1.32 -9.53 -9.85
CA ALA A 192 -1.23 -10.86 -9.25
C ALA A 192 -2.31 -11.09 -8.17
N VAL A 193 -2.64 -10.06 -7.37
CA VAL A 193 -3.80 -10.09 -6.46
C VAL A 193 -5.09 -10.20 -7.26
N HIS A 194 -5.25 -9.38 -8.31
CA HIS A 194 -6.42 -9.43 -9.20
C HIS A 194 -6.62 -10.83 -9.80
N ALA A 195 -5.54 -11.46 -10.28
CA ALA A 195 -5.55 -12.82 -10.83
C ALA A 195 -5.80 -13.92 -9.79
N GLY A 196 -5.72 -13.62 -8.49
CA GLY A 196 -5.82 -14.61 -7.42
C GLY A 196 -4.57 -15.49 -7.25
N VAL A 197 -3.43 -15.08 -7.85
CA VAL A 197 -2.15 -15.81 -7.75
C VAL A 197 -1.52 -15.62 -6.37
N ILE A 198 -1.73 -14.46 -5.75
CA ILE A 198 -1.25 -14.15 -4.39
C ILE A 198 -2.37 -13.51 -3.56
N SER A 199 -2.26 -13.64 -2.23
CA SER A 199 -3.12 -12.93 -1.29
C SER A 199 -2.56 -11.54 -0.98
N ASP A 200 -3.42 -10.52 -0.95
CA ASP A 200 -3.01 -9.17 -0.53
C ASP A 200 -2.56 -9.14 0.94
N SER A 201 -3.11 -10.01 1.80
CA SER A 201 -2.79 -10.00 3.23
C SER A 201 -1.41 -10.56 3.58
N VAL A 202 -0.82 -11.37 2.69
CA VAL A 202 0.45 -12.08 2.94
C VAL A 202 1.52 -11.77 1.88
N GLY A 203 1.10 -11.37 0.68
CA GLY A 203 1.98 -11.32 -0.49
C GLY A 203 2.21 -12.70 -1.09
N GLY A 204 3.28 -12.85 -1.87
CA GLY A 204 3.66 -14.14 -2.43
C GLY A 204 4.61 -14.06 -3.62
N ARG A 205 5.08 -15.23 -4.05
CA ARG A 205 5.92 -15.38 -5.23
C ARG A 205 5.05 -15.37 -6.48
N VAL A 206 5.49 -14.65 -7.50
CA VAL A 206 4.82 -14.55 -8.80
C VAL A 206 5.83 -14.88 -9.89
N THR A 207 5.47 -15.81 -10.78
CA THR A 207 6.24 -16.07 -11.99
C THR A 207 5.61 -15.30 -13.13
N VAL A 208 6.38 -14.43 -13.78
CA VAL A 208 5.88 -13.61 -14.88
C VAL A 208 6.60 -13.99 -16.17
N THR A 209 5.82 -14.24 -17.23
CA THR A 209 6.30 -14.47 -18.58
C THR A 209 5.81 -13.35 -19.50
N ARG A 210 6.61 -13.00 -20.50
CA ARG A 210 6.22 -12.01 -21.52
C ARG A 210 5.73 -12.74 -22.76
N GLU A 211 4.51 -12.43 -23.18
CA GLU A 211 3.90 -12.94 -24.40
C GLU A 211 3.61 -11.82 -25.40
N ARG A 212 3.02 -12.16 -26.55
CA ARG A 212 2.60 -11.17 -27.55
C ARG A 212 1.46 -10.32 -26.99
N SER A 213 1.56 -9.01 -27.14
CA SER A 213 0.51 -8.08 -26.75
C SER A 213 -0.79 -8.33 -27.53
N LEU A 214 -1.92 -8.26 -26.85
CA LEU A 214 -3.24 -8.24 -27.46
C LEU A 214 -3.62 -6.83 -27.92
N THR A 215 -4.52 -6.76 -28.91
CA THR A 215 -5.08 -5.48 -29.40
C THR A 215 -6.14 -4.91 -28.46
N LEU A 216 -6.86 -5.79 -27.74
CA LEU A 216 -7.90 -5.45 -26.78
C LEU A 216 -7.72 -6.28 -25.51
N TYR A 217 -7.95 -5.64 -24.38
CA TYR A 217 -7.97 -6.27 -23.06
C TYR A 217 -9.33 -6.03 -22.44
N GLU A 218 -9.91 -7.06 -21.82
CA GLU A 218 -11.18 -6.92 -21.13
C GLU A 218 -10.98 -6.46 -19.67
N SER A 219 -11.84 -5.53 -19.23
CA SER A 219 -11.90 -5.12 -17.83
C SER A 219 -12.73 -6.12 -17.02
N THR A 220 -12.23 -6.52 -15.86
CA THR A 220 -12.92 -7.44 -14.95
C THR A 220 -12.77 -6.96 -13.50
N PHE A 221 -13.67 -7.39 -12.62
CA PHE A 221 -13.54 -7.18 -11.18
C PHE A 221 -13.29 -8.53 -10.51
N ALA A 222 -12.09 -8.73 -10.00
CA ALA A 222 -11.68 -9.98 -9.36
C ALA A 222 -10.84 -9.69 -8.11
N ASN A 223 -11.04 -10.50 -7.06
CA ASN A 223 -10.31 -10.40 -5.79
C ASN A 223 -10.32 -9.00 -5.15
N GLY A 224 -11.38 -8.23 -5.45
CA GLY A 224 -11.59 -6.86 -5.02
C GLY A 224 -10.70 -5.82 -5.68
N VAL A 225 -10.11 -6.14 -6.83
CA VAL A 225 -9.43 -5.20 -7.73
C VAL A 225 -10.29 -5.07 -8.99
N LEU A 226 -10.48 -3.84 -9.45
CA LEU A 226 -11.09 -3.57 -10.76
C LEU A 226 -9.96 -3.34 -11.77
N SER A 227 -9.89 -4.16 -12.82
CA SER A 227 -9.01 -3.91 -13.95
C SER A 227 -9.67 -2.99 -14.98
N LYS A 228 -8.85 -2.39 -15.86
CA LYS A 228 -9.25 -1.50 -16.94
C LYS A 228 -9.11 -2.21 -18.30
N MET A 229 -9.81 -1.67 -19.30
CA MET A 229 -9.82 -2.14 -20.70
C MET A 229 -8.66 -1.54 -21.52
#